data_AF-A0A498GSB3-F1
#
_entry.id   AF-A0A498GSB3-F1
#
_cell.length_a   1.000
_cell.length_b   1.000
_cell.length_c   1.000
_cell.angle_alpha   90.00
_cell.angle_beta   90.00
_cell.angle_gamma   90.00
#
_symmetry.space_group_name_H-M   'P 1'
#
loop_
_entity.id
_entity.type
_entity.pdbx_description
1 polymer ?
#
loop_
_entity_poly.entity_id
_entity_poly.type
_entity_poly.pdbx_seq_one_letter_code
_entity_poly.pdbx_strand_id
1 'polypeptide(L)'
;MGLGSVRIRVVTSRDEISGLEAEERAVHLAFRPSDRDLFSLVKACPGIELLQLPASSYEGLSKFIKMYLASSGIHLVKGDVSGHWHDLNNYFVIPAYVLEKIKELKVQGRTEDEIIGEIINIRKISPDMILHLLHSSFLVPGPERPRMNKV
;
A
#
# COMPACT_ATOMS: atom_id res chain seq x y z
N MET A 1 12.26 -17.19 -8.65
CA MET A 1 12.33 -15.76 -8.29
C MET A 1 11.20 -15.48 -7.33
N GLY A 2 11.52 -15.25 -6.05
CA GLY A 2 10.53 -14.95 -5.02
C GLY A 2 9.95 -13.56 -5.23
N LEU A 3 8.70 -13.37 -4.84
CA LEU A 3 8.10 -12.05 -4.76
C LEU A 3 8.87 -11.23 -3.70
N GLY A 4 9.30 -10.02 -4.06
CA GLY A 4 9.85 -9.08 -3.08
C GLY A 4 8.77 -8.68 -2.07
N SER A 5 9.15 -8.31 -0.85
CA SER A 5 8.18 -7.76 0.11
C SER A 5 7.61 -6.43 -0.39
N VAL A 6 6.33 -6.18 -0.13
CA VAL A 6 5.72 -4.87 -0.38
C VAL A 6 5.91 -4.01 0.85
N ARG A 7 6.41 -2.80 0.67
CA ARG A 7 6.61 -1.81 1.73
C ARG A 7 5.61 -0.68 1.53
N ILE A 8 4.91 -0.33 2.60
CA ILE A 8 3.94 0.76 2.62
C ILE A 8 4.46 1.81 3.59
N ARG A 9 4.75 3.02 3.12
CA ARG A 9 5.20 4.14 3.95
C ARG A 9 4.03 4.65 4.79
N VAL A 10 4.19 4.64 6.11
CA VAL A 10 3.18 5.09 7.07
C VAL A 10 3.43 6.54 7.44
N VAL A 11 2.55 7.43 7.03
CA VAL A 11 2.63 8.87 7.29
C VAL A 11 1.66 9.20 8.42
N THR A 12 2.20 9.65 9.54
CA THR A 12 1.40 9.88 10.77
C THR A 12 0.98 11.34 10.94
N SER A 13 1.68 12.26 10.29
CA SER A 13 1.37 13.70 10.31
C SER A 13 1.49 14.33 8.92
N ARG A 14 0.84 15.48 8.73
CA ARG A 14 0.91 16.25 7.48
C ARG A 14 2.31 16.74 7.13
N ASP A 15 3.11 17.06 8.16
CA ASP A 15 4.46 17.60 8.00
C ASP A 15 5.41 16.56 7.37
N GLU A 16 5.14 15.26 7.58
CA GLU A 16 5.90 14.17 6.96
C GLU A 16 5.69 14.05 5.45
N ILE A 17 4.62 14.62 4.86
CA ILE A 17 4.36 14.53 3.41
C ILE A 17 5.53 15.10 2.60
N SER A 18 6.14 16.19 3.08
CA SER A 18 7.23 16.86 2.36
C SER A 18 8.54 16.07 2.38
N GLY A 19 8.67 15.09 3.28
CA GLY A 19 9.83 14.20 3.40
C GLY A 19 9.60 12.82 2.78
N LEU A 20 8.57 12.67 1.94
CA LEU A 20 8.36 11.44 1.19
C LEU A 20 9.36 11.34 0.04
N GLU A 21 10.00 10.19 -0.07
CA GLU A 21 10.90 9.90 -1.19
C GLU A 21 10.09 9.68 -2.47
N ALA A 22 10.60 10.17 -3.60
CA ALA A 22 9.92 10.06 -4.90
C ALA A 22 9.74 8.60 -5.39
N GLU A 23 10.48 7.65 -4.80
CA GLU A 23 10.41 6.22 -5.09
C GLU A 23 9.29 5.48 -4.32
N GLU A 24 8.61 6.14 -3.37
CA GLU A 24 7.55 5.51 -2.57
C GLU A 24 6.31 5.18 -3.42
N ARG A 25 6.09 3.89 -3.66
CA ARG A 25 4.95 3.43 -4.48
C ARG A 25 3.66 3.26 -3.69
N ALA A 26 3.75 3.04 -2.38
CA ALA A 26 2.61 2.76 -1.52
C ALA A 26 2.68 3.57 -0.22
N VAL A 27 1.63 4.34 0.05
CA VAL A 27 1.54 5.21 1.23
C VAL A 27 0.26 4.92 2.00
N HIS A 28 0.36 4.89 3.33
CA HIS A 28 -0.75 4.90 4.26
C HIS A 28 -0.77 6.23 5.02
N LEU A 29 -1.88 6.95 5.01
CA LEU A 29 -2.04 8.13 5.87
C LEU A 29 -2.81 7.74 7.13
N ALA A 30 -2.15 7.79 8.28
CA ALA A 30 -2.75 7.48 9.59
C ALA A 30 -3.54 8.66 10.19
N PHE A 31 -3.78 9.72 9.41
CA PHE A 31 -4.57 10.88 9.78
C PHE A 31 -5.61 11.17 8.70
N ARG A 32 -6.56 12.07 8.99
CA ARG A 32 -7.53 12.55 7.99
C ARG A 32 -6.88 13.63 7.13
N PRO A 33 -6.58 13.38 5.84
CA PRO A 33 -6.01 14.40 4.98
C PRO A 33 -7.08 15.42 4.57
N SER A 34 -6.65 16.67 4.39
CA SER A 34 -7.38 17.68 3.63
C SER A 34 -7.08 17.55 2.14
N ASP A 35 -7.89 18.20 1.29
CA ASP A 35 -7.64 18.26 -0.16
C ASP A 35 -6.22 18.77 -0.47
N ARG A 36 -5.74 19.77 0.28
CA ARG A 36 -4.38 20.31 0.14
C ARG A 36 -3.31 19.27 0.48
N ASP A 37 -3.53 18.45 1.50
CA ASP A 37 -2.60 17.38 1.88
C ASP A 37 -2.48 16.36 0.74
N LEU A 38 -3.61 15.99 0.13
CA LEU A 38 -3.63 15.05 -1.00
C LEU A 38 -2.92 15.61 -2.24
N PHE A 39 -3.16 16.87 -2.61
CA PHE A 39 -2.42 17.50 -3.71
C PHE A 39 -0.92 17.59 -3.42
N SER A 40 -0.55 17.88 -2.17
CA SER A 40 0.85 17.93 -1.75
C SER A 40 1.51 16.55 -1.81
N LEU A 41 0.78 15.50 -1.44
CA LEU A 41 1.22 14.11 -1.54
C LEU A 41 1.54 13.71 -2.98
N VAL A 42 0.62 13.95 -3.92
CA VAL A 42 0.84 13.63 -5.34
C VAL A 42 2.02 14.41 -5.92
N LYS A 43 2.23 15.65 -5.46
CA LYS A 43 3.37 16.48 -5.89
C LYS A 43 4.70 16.01 -5.30
N ALA A 44 4.73 15.64 -4.02
CA ALA A 44 5.94 15.21 -3.32
C ALA A 44 6.38 13.82 -3.77
N CYS A 45 5.43 12.91 -3.96
CA CYS A 45 5.69 11.56 -4.43
C CYS A 45 4.93 11.27 -5.74
N PRO A 46 5.48 11.64 -6.90
CA PRO A 46 4.84 11.38 -8.19
C PRO A 46 4.81 9.89 -8.58
N GLY A 47 5.60 9.05 -7.91
CA GLY A 47 5.66 7.60 -8.14
C GLY A 47 4.64 6.79 -7.34
N ILE A 48 3.76 7.43 -6.57
CA ILE A 48 2.76 6.74 -5.77
C ILE A 48 1.71 6.05 -6.66
N GLU A 49 1.49 4.76 -6.42
CA GLU A 49 0.51 3.92 -7.12
C GLU A 49 -0.64 3.54 -6.18
N LEU A 50 -0.38 3.51 -4.87
CA LEU A 50 -1.32 3.05 -3.85
C LEU A 50 -1.40 4.06 -2.70
N LEU A 51 -2.62 4.48 -2.38
CA LEU A 51 -2.92 5.30 -1.21
C LEU A 51 -3.95 4.60 -0.32
N GLN A 52 -3.50 4.15 0.85
CA GLN A 52 -4.34 3.54 1.86
C GLN A 52 -4.81 4.58 2.88
N LEU A 53 -6.10 4.53 3.22
CA LEU A 53 -6.71 5.39 4.23
C LEU A 53 -7.55 4.58 5.22
N PRO A 54 -7.55 4.97 6.52
CA PRO A 54 -8.53 4.48 7.48
C PRO A 54 -9.95 4.71 6.98
N ALA A 55 -10.87 3.84 7.39
CA ALA A 55 -12.24 3.82 6.91
C ALA A 55 -12.94 5.20 6.95
N SER A 56 -12.84 5.86 8.11
CA SER A 56 -13.46 7.16 8.36
C SER A 56 -12.86 8.31 7.53
N SER A 57 -11.60 8.18 7.11
CA SER A 57 -10.94 9.14 6.22
C SER A 57 -11.32 8.89 4.76
N TYR A 58 -11.32 7.63 4.33
CA TYR A 58 -11.73 7.22 2.98
C TYR A 58 -13.18 7.65 2.66
N GLU A 59 -14.09 7.44 3.61
CA GLU A 59 -15.51 7.79 3.46
C GLU A 59 -15.73 9.31 3.41
N GLY A 60 -14.89 10.07 4.12
CA GLY A 60 -14.93 11.54 4.12
C GLY A 60 -14.41 12.20 2.84
N LEU A 61 -13.80 11.45 1.92
CA LEU A 61 -13.32 12.01 0.66
C LEU A 61 -14.47 12.33 -0.30
N SER A 62 -14.45 13.56 -0.82
CA SER A 62 -15.34 14.01 -1.90
C SER A 62 -15.17 13.18 -3.17
N LYS A 63 -16.24 13.06 -3.97
CA LYS A 63 -16.21 12.38 -5.29
C LYS A 63 -15.13 12.94 -6.21
N PHE A 64 -14.98 14.27 -6.24
CA PHE A 64 -13.96 14.95 -7.04
C PHE A 64 -12.55 14.48 -6.69
N ILE A 65 -12.21 14.42 -5.40
CA ILE A 65 -10.90 13.96 -4.93
C ILE A 65 -10.65 12.50 -5.32
N LYS A 66 -11.65 11.63 -5.16
CA LYS A 66 -11.53 10.22 -5.58
C LYS A 66 -11.23 10.11 -7.07
N MET A 67 -11.91 10.92 -7.90
CA MET A 67 -11.67 10.97 -9.35
C MET A 67 -10.28 11.52 -9.69
N TYR A 68 -9.84 12.58 -9.02
CA TYR A 68 -8.52 13.18 -9.23
C TYR A 68 -7.38 12.21 -8.92
N LEU A 69 -7.47 11.48 -7.80
CA LEU A 69 -6.48 10.47 -7.42
C LEU A 69 -6.46 9.33 -8.43
N ALA A 70 -7.64 8.82 -8.82
CA ALA A 70 -7.74 7.78 -9.84
C ALA A 70 -7.16 8.22 -11.21
N SER A 71 -7.44 9.45 -11.66
CA SER A 71 -6.87 9.96 -12.92
C SER A 71 -5.36 10.19 -12.84
N SER A 72 -4.81 10.32 -11.63
CA SER A 72 -3.36 10.43 -11.38
C SER A 72 -2.69 9.06 -11.29
N GLY A 73 -3.42 7.96 -11.54
CA GLY A 73 -2.90 6.59 -11.46
C GLY A 73 -2.85 6.02 -10.04
N ILE A 74 -3.48 6.70 -9.07
CA ILE A 74 -3.41 6.32 -7.66
C ILE A 74 -4.64 5.49 -7.30
N HIS A 75 -4.40 4.26 -6.86
CA HIS A 75 -5.43 3.38 -6.35
C HIS A 75 -5.69 3.67 -4.88
N LEU A 76 -6.92 4.09 -4.56
CA LEU A 76 -7.36 4.29 -3.18
C LEU A 76 -7.81 2.96 -2.57
N VAL A 77 -7.27 2.63 -1.39
CA VAL A 77 -7.61 1.40 -0.66
C VAL A 77 -8.09 1.72 0.74
N LYS A 78 -9.20 1.10 1.15
CA LYS A 78 -9.71 1.22 2.52
C LYS A 78 -8.98 0.26 3.44
N GLY A 79 -8.33 0.75 4.49
CA GLY A 79 -7.68 -0.11 5.47
C GLY A 79 -6.82 0.62 6.48
N ASP A 80 -6.37 -0.14 7.47
CA ASP A 80 -5.59 0.37 8.60
C ASP A 80 -4.35 -0.51 8.83
N VAL A 81 -3.29 0.06 9.43
CA VAL A 81 -2.01 -0.61 9.68
C VAL A 81 -1.70 -0.80 11.18
N SER A 82 -2.72 -0.65 12.04
CA SER A 82 -2.58 -0.68 13.50
C SER A 82 -1.78 -1.88 14.05
N GLY A 83 -0.88 -1.57 14.99
CA GLY A 83 -0.18 -2.56 15.83
C GLY A 83 1.08 -3.21 15.25
N HIS A 84 1.49 -2.87 14.02
CA HIS A 84 2.63 -3.55 13.36
C HIS A 84 3.75 -2.63 12.85
N TRP A 85 3.67 -1.32 13.07
CA TRP A 85 4.75 -0.39 12.76
C TRP A 85 5.55 -0.11 14.04
N HIS A 86 6.84 -0.47 14.04
CA HIS A 86 7.73 -0.28 15.18
C HIS A 86 8.86 0.68 14.77
N ASP A 87 8.70 1.93 15.24
CA ASP A 87 9.63 3.05 15.47
C ASP A 87 10.78 3.42 14.52
N LEU A 88 11.45 2.52 13.80
CA LEU A 88 12.75 2.89 13.20
C LEU A 88 12.70 3.45 11.77
N ASN A 89 11.65 3.18 10.98
CA ASN A 89 11.58 3.66 9.59
C ASN A 89 10.15 4.01 9.11
N ASN A 90 9.11 3.91 9.95
CA ASN A 90 7.72 4.19 9.57
C ASN A 90 7.25 3.48 8.27
N TYR A 91 7.47 2.15 8.20
CA TYR A 91 6.90 1.30 7.14
C TYR A 91 6.07 0.16 7.72
N PHE A 92 4.96 -0.14 7.05
CA PHE A 92 4.28 -1.42 7.16
C PHE A 92 4.76 -2.33 6.03
N VAL A 93 5.27 -3.52 6.38
CA VAL A 93 5.83 -4.46 5.41
C VAL A 93 4.92 -5.66 5.27
N ILE A 94 4.44 -5.90 4.06
CA ILE A 94 3.77 -7.13 3.66
C ILE A 94 4.87 -8.11 3.23
N PRO A 95 5.11 -9.18 4.02
CA PRO A 95 6.22 -10.09 3.76
C PRO A 95 5.96 -10.94 2.51
N ALA A 96 7.05 -11.36 1.86
CA ALA A 96 7.01 -12.14 0.62
C ALA A 96 6.10 -13.38 0.71
N TYR A 97 6.14 -14.11 1.83
CA TYR A 97 5.34 -15.32 2.03
C TYR A 97 3.83 -15.07 1.94
N VAL A 98 3.35 -13.86 2.30
CA VAL A 98 1.94 -13.50 2.15
C VAL A 98 1.59 -13.37 0.66
N LEU A 99 2.47 -12.72 -0.11
CA LEU A 99 2.28 -12.56 -1.55
C LEU A 99 2.35 -13.90 -2.29
N GLU A 100 3.26 -14.78 -1.86
CA GLU A 100 3.37 -16.15 -2.36
C GLU A 100 2.11 -16.95 -2.05
N LYS A 101 1.55 -16.82 -0.84
CA LYS A 101 0.30 -17.48 -0.47
C LYS A 101 -0.89 -16.99 -1.29
N ILE A 102 -1.01 -15.67 -1.51
CA ILE A 102 -2.04 -15.08 -2.39
C ILE A 102 -1.93 -15.69 -3.80
N LYS A 103 -0.72 -15.78 -4.34
CA LYS A 103 -0.47 -16.35 -5.67
C LYS A 103 -0.79 -17.85 -5.72
N GLU A 104 -0.39 -18.61 -4.71
CA GLU A 104 -0.70 -20.05 -4.60
C GLU A 104 -2.21 -20.29 -4.63
N LEU A 105 -2.96 -19.57 -3.78
CA LEU A 105 -4.42 -19.73 -3.71
C LEU A 105 -5.10 -19.30 -5.03
N LYS A 106 -4.59 -18.25 -5.69
CA LYS A 106 -5.07 -17.83 -7.01
C LYS A 106 -4.83 -18.91 -8.07
N VAL A 107 -3.66 -19.55 -8.08
CA VAL A 107 -3.34 -20.66 -9.01
C VAL A 107 -4.20 -21.90 -8.73
N GLN A 108 -4.54 -22.15 -7.47
CA GLN A 108 -5.47 -23.22 -7.08
C GLN A 108 -6.93 -22.96 -7.49
N GLY A 109 -7.24 -21.80 -8.08
CA GLY A 109 -8.58 -21.44 -8.53
C GLY A 109 -9.53 -21.09 -7.38
N ARG A 110 -9.00 -20.72 -6.20
CA ARG A 110 -9.82 -20.24 -5.09
C ARG A 110 -10.53 -18.95 -5.44
N THR A 111 -11.73 -18.78 -4.90
CA THR A 111 -12.48 -17.53 -5.05
C THR A 111 -11.81 -16.40 -4.27
N GLU A 112 -12.05 -15.15 -4.65
CA GLU A 112 -11.47 -13.98 -3.97
C GLU A 112 -11.83 -13.95 -2.48
N ASP A 113 -13.06 -14.32 -2.13
CA ASP A 113 -13.54 -14.37 -0.74
C ASP A 113 -12.78 -15.40 0.10
N GLU A 114 -12.55 -16.60 -0.45
CA GLU A 114 -11.73 -17.63 0.22
C GLU A 114 -10.28 -17.15 0.43
N ILE A 115 -9.70 -16.47 -0.58
CA ILE A 115 -8.34 -15.94 -0.48
C ILE A 115 -8.27 -14.86 0.61
N ILE A 116 -9.23 -13.95 0.63
CA ILE A 116 -9.33 -12.89 1.64
C ILE A 116 -9.42 -13.51 3.04
N GLY A 117 -10.31 -14.48 3.24
CA GLY A 117 -10.49 -15.15 4.52
C GLY A 117 -9.20 -15.80 5.04
N GLU A 118 -8.49 -16.53 4.19
CA GLU A 118 -7.22 -17.18 4.54
C GLU A 118 -6.13 -16.15 4.90
N ILE A 119 -5.98 -15.09 4.10
CA ILE A 119 -4.90 -14.11 4.30
C ILE A 119 -5.15 -13.24 5.54
N ILE A 120 -6.40 -12.88 5.84
CA ILE A 120 -6.77 -12.16 7.07
C ILE A 120 -6.35 -12.94 8.31
N ASN A 121 -6.50 -14.27 8.30
CA ASN A 121 -6.10 -15.14 9.42
C ASN A 121 -4.57 -15.20 9.58
N ILE A 122 -3.81 -15.09 8.48
CA ILE A 122 -2.34 -15.13 8.48
C ILE A 122 -1.75 -13.80 8.98
N ARG A 123 -2.34 -12.68 8.56
CA ARG A 123 -1.85 -11.34 8.86
C ARG A 123 -3.04 -10.39 8.87
N LYS A 124 -3.05 -9.43 9.79
CA LYS A 124 -4.07 -8.36 9.88
C LYS A 124 -3.97 -7.37 8.72
N ILE A 125 -4.19 -7.82 7.50
CA ILE A 125 -4.23 -7.04 6.27
C ILE A 125 -5.70 -6.85 5.90
N SER A 126 -6.08 -5.63 5.51
CA SER A 126 -7.47 -5.33 5.16
C SER A 126 -7.90 -6.09 3.88
N PRO A 127 -9.18 -6.53 3.78
CA PRO A 127 -9.71 -7.19 2.59
C PRO A 127 -9.42 -6.44 1.28
N ASP A 128 -9.61 -5.12 1.33
CA ASP A 128 -9.40 -4.19 0.23
C ASP A 128 -7.95 -4.18 -0.26
N MET A 129 -6.99 -4.28 0.67
CA MET A 129 -5.57 -4.41 0.35
C MET A 129 -5.26 -5.77 -0.29
N ILE A 130 -5.88 -6.85 0.19
CA ILE A 130 -5.70 -8.20 -0.38
C ILE A 130 -6.24 -8.25 -1.81
N LEU A 131 -7.43 -7.68 -2.05
CA LEU A 131 -7.99 -7.51 -3.39
C LEU A 131 -7.06 -6.69 -4.29
N HIS A 132 -6.53 -5.57 -3.79
CA HIS A 132 -5.55 -4.81 -4.55
C HIS A 132 -4.34 -5.67 -4.93
N LEU A 133 -3.75 -6.41 -3.99
CA LEU A 133 -2.61 -7.29 -4.25
C LEU A 133 -2.94 -8.41 -5.26
N LEU A 134 -4.17 -8.91 -5.29
CA LEU A 134 -4.62 -9.92 -6.25
C LEU A 134 -4.64 -9.43 -7.71
N HIS A 135 -4.97 -8.15 -7.90
CA HIS A 135 -5.17 -7.53 -9.21
C HIS A 135 -4.02 -6.62 -9.66
N SER A 136 -3.14 -6.23 -8.74
CA SER A 136 -2.08 -5.25 -9.00
C SER A 136 -0.76 -5.87 -9.47
N SER A 137 -0.01 -5.10 -10.24
CA SER A 137 1.33 -5.43 -10.75
C SER A 137 2.41 -5.52 -9.67
N PHE A 138 2.09 -5.29 -8.38
CA PHE A 138 3.00 -5.58 -7.26
C PHE A 138 3.40 -7.07 -7.16
N LEU A 139 2.67 -7.96 -7.83
CA LEU A 139 3.03 -9.38 -8.00
C LEU A 139 4.03 -9.64 -9.14
N VAL A 140 4.52 -8.59 -9.82
CA VAL A 140 5.61 -8.70 -10.79
C VAL A 140 6.91 -8.44 -10.04
N PRO A 141 7.90 -9.34 -10.08
CA PRO A 141 9.20 -9.11 -9.43
C PRO A 141 9.81 -7.83 -10.02
N GLY A 142 10.02 -6.82 -9.16
CA GLY A 142 10.84 -5.67 -9.52
C GLY A 142 12.26 -6.11 -9.86
N PRO A 143 12.99 -5.37 -10.72
CA PRO A 143 14.37 -5.70 -11.03
C PRO A 143 15.19 -5.72 -9.74
N GLU A 144 15.90 -6.82 -9.54
CA GLU A 144 16.81 -7.05 -8.42
C GLU A 144 17.79 -5.87 -8.32
N ARG A 145 17.77 -5.13 -7.19
CA ARG A 145 18.77 -4.09 -6.95
C ARG A 145 20.13 -4.79 -6.77
N PRO A 146 21.17 -4.45 -7.55
CA PRO A 146 22.48 -5.03 -7.34
C PRO A 146 22.93 -4.70 -5.91
N ARG A 147 23.30 -5.73 -5.15
CA ARG A 147 24.01 -5.55 -3.88
C ARG A 147 25.28 -4.78 -4.18
N MET A 148 25.33 -3.50 -3.81
CA MET A 148 26.58 -2.76 -3.82
C MET A 148 27.49 -3.40 -2.78
N ASN A 149 28.48 -4.14 -3.27
CA ASN A 149 29.62 -4.55 -2.46
C ASN A 149 30.31 -3.28 -1.98
N LYS A 150 30.37 -3.10 -0.66
CA LYS A 150 31.24 -2.11 -0.03
C LYS A 150 32.68 -2.47 -0.39
N VAL A 151 33.38 -1.54 -1.05
CA VAL A 151 34.85 -1.51 -1.17
C VAL A 151 35.39 -0.81 0.07
#